data_AF-U9TLU7-F1
#
_entry.id   AF-U9TLU7-F1
#
_cell.length_a   1.000
_cell.length_b   1.000
_cell.length_c   1.000
_cell.angle_alpha   90.00
_cell.angle_beta   90.00
_cell.angle_gamma   90.00
#
_symmetry.space_group_name_H-M   'P 1'
#
loop_
_entity.id
_entity.type
_entity.pdbx_description
1 polymer ?
#
loop_
_entity_poly.entity_id
_entity_poly.type
_entity_poly.pdbx_seq_one_letter_code
_entity_poly.pdbx_strand_id
1 'polypeptide(L)'
;MSSGRPPFCTEGEYDVGLALEICQGLRETIVPDTPENYVKIYTKCWDSEPDNRPNIFQVVDWLRAIVTNIDVIIEEIEDQQLFGNQELNEAPI
;
A
#
# COMPACT_ATOMS: atom_id res chain seq x y z
N MET A 1 -1.54 9.60 2.08
CA MET A 1 -2.31 8.82 3.08
C MET A 1 -3.07 7.74 2.31
N SER A 2 -3.04 6.48 2.76
CA SER A 2 -3.64 5.35 2.02
C SER A 2 -5.17 5.36 2.06
N SER A 3 -5.79 5.69 3.20
CA SER A 3 -7.25 5.65 3.38
C SER A 3 -7.96 6.99 3.14
N GLY A 4 -7.22 8.10 3.15
CA GLY A 4 -7.78 9.45 3.17
C GLY A 4 -8.58 9.79 4.45
N ARG A 5 -8.59 8.91 5.45
CA ARG A 5 -9.27 9.11 6.74
C ARG A 5 -8.28 9.50 7.83
N PRO A 6 -8.69 10.29 8.84
CA PRO A 6 -7.86 10.51 10.02
C PRO A 6 -7.55 9.20 10.73
N PRO A 7 -6.32 9.01 11.23
CA PRO A 7 -5.97 7.82 11.99
C PRO A 7 -6.87 7.62 13.21
N PHE A 8 -7.22 6.38 13.51
CA PHE A 8 -8.05 5.99 14.68
C PHE A 8 -9.41 6.71 14.77
N CYS A 9 -9.95 7.20 13.64
CA CYS A 9 -11.23 7.94 13.64
C CYS A 9 -12.45 7.12 14.11
N THR A 10 -12.30 5.81 14.28
CA THR A 10 -13.31 4.89 14.81
C THR A 10 -13.15 4.58 16.30
N GLU A 11 -12.01 4.91 16.90
CA GLU A 11 -11.65 4.51 18.28
C GLU A 11 -12.13 5.50 19.35
N GLY A 12 -12.86 6.55 18.95
CA GLY A 12 -13.46 7.52 19.87
C GLY A 12 -12.69 8.83 19.93
N GLU A 13 -12.41 9.31 21.14
CA GLU A 13 -11.78 10.62 21.37
C GLU A 13 -10.25 10.56 21.26
N TYR A 14 -9.65 11.64 20.75
CA TYR A 14 -8.20 11.81 20.69
C TYR A 14 -7.65 12.24 22.05
N ASP A 15 -7.68 11.34 23.02
CA ASP A 15 -7.31 11.60 24.41
C ASP A 15 -6.15 10.72 24.92
N VAL A 16 -5.90 10.79 26.23
CA VAL A 16 -4.86 9.98 26.88
C VAL A 16 -5.20 8.49 26.84
N GLY A 17 -6.48 8.12 26.81
CA GLY A 17 -6.93 6.75 26.67
C GLY A 17 -6.44 6.15 25.36
N LEU A 18 -6.69 6.82 24.24
CA LEU A 18 -6.19 6.39 22.93
C LEU A 18 -4.66 6.27 22.89
N ALA A 19 -3.94 7.22 23.50
CA ALA A 19 -2.48 7.16 23.59
C ALA A 19 -2.00 5.92 24.37
N LEU A 20 -2.67 5.56 25.47
CA LEU A 20 -2.35 4.36 26.24
C LEU A 20 -2.63 3.08 25.44
N GLU A 21 -3.75 3.01 24.72
CA GLU A 21 -4.08 1.86 23.87
C GLU A 21 -3.03 1.66 22.76
N ILE A 22 -2.59 2.74 22.11
CA ILE A 22 -1.51 2.69 21.10
C ILE A 22 -0.21 2.18 21.72
N CYS A 23 0.15 2.66 22.92
CA CYS A 23 1.32 2.17 23.66
C CYS A 23 1.18 0.69 24.05
N GLN A 24 -0.04 0.20 24.28
CA GLN A 24 -0.33 -1.21 24.58
C GLN A 24 -0.43 -2.10 23.33
N GLY A 25 -0.28 -1.52 22.13
CA GLY A 25 -0.21 -2.29 20.88
C GLY A 25 -1.41 -2.12 19.96
N LEU A 26 -2.36 -1.21 20.26
CA LEU A 26 -3.40 -0.85 19.31
C LEU A 26 -2.75 -0.33 18.00
N ARG A 27 -3.20 -0.86 16.87
CA ARG A 27 -2.80 -0.47 15.51
C ARG A 27 -4.03 -0.35 14.65
N GLU A 28 -3.95 0.42 13.58
CA GLU A 28 -5.09 0.55 12.68
C GLU A 28 -5.39 -0.78 11.98
N THR A 29 -6.67 -0.99 11.68
CA THR A 29 -7.11 -2.06 10.79
C THR A 29 -6.59 -1.80 9.37
N ILE A 30 -6.12 -2.85 8.70
CA ILE A 30 -5.73 -2.76 7.29
C ILE A 30 -6.93 -2.25 6.48
N VAL A 31 -6.69 -1.21 5.69
CA VAL A 31 -7.71 -0.59 4.86
C VAL A 31 -7.95 -1.50 3.66
N PRO A 32 -9.21 -1.88 3.36
CA PRO A 32 -9.54 -2.68 2.19
C PRO A 32 -8.92 -2.09 0.91
N ASP A 33 -8.58 -2.96 -0.03
CA ASP A 33 -7.99 -2.59 -1.33
C ASP A 33 -6.59 -1.94 -1.27
N THR A 34 -5.98 -1.86 -0.09
CA THR A 34 -4.58 -1.41 0.03
C THR A 34 -3.64 -2.48 -0.53
N PRO A 35 -2.71 -2.14 -1.44
CA PRO A 35 -1.74 -3.11 -1.97
C PRO A 35 -0.94 -3.82 -0.88
N GLU A 36 -0.86 -5.15 -0.95
CA GLU A 36 -0.24 -5.99 0.11
C GLU A 36 1.22 -5.62 0.38
N ASN A 37 1.96 -5.25 -0.67
CA ASN A 37 3.33 -4.75 -0.56
C ASN A 37 3.41 -3.46 0.26
N TYR A 38 2.47 -2.53 0.07
CA TYR A 38 2.39 -1.30 0.86
C TYR A 38 1.98 -1.60 2.30
N VAL A 39 1.04 -2.54 2.51
CA VAL A 39 0.67 -3.05 3.85
C VAL A 39 1.89 -3.54 4.60
N LYS A 40 2.71 -4.39 3.99
CA LYS A 40 3.94 -4.91 4.61
C LYS A 40 4.91 -3.79 5.03
N ILE A 41 5.01 -2.71 4.25
CA ILE A 41 5.89 -1.59 4.58
C ILE A 41 5.42 -0.85 5.83
N TYR A 42 4.19 -0.32 5.84
CA TYR A 42 3.73 0.49 6.98
C TYR A 42 3.52 -0.38 8.23
N THR A 43 2.98 -1.59 8.02
CA THR A 43 3.35 -2.87 8.63
C THR A 43 4.55 -2.89 9.55
N LYS A 44 5.72 -2.78 8.93
CA LYS A 44 7.03 -2.89 9.55
C LYS A 44 7.42 -1.59 10.28
N CYS A 45 6.98 -0.44 9.77
CA CYS A 45 7.33 0.87 10.31
C CYS A 45 6.78 1.13 11.73
N TRP A 46 5.62 0.56 12.06
CA TRP A 46 4.98 0.74 13.37
C TRP A 46 5.07 -0.51 14.27
N ASP A 47 6.07 -1.36 14.05
CA ASP A 47 6.32 -2.53 14.89
C ASP A 47 6.44 -2.12 16.38
N SER A 48 5.84 -2.93 17.25
CA SER A 48 5.83 -2.67 18.70
C SER A 48 7.24 -2.72 19.29
N GLU A 49 8.11 -3.57 18.73
CA GLU A 49 9.53 -3.63 19.07
C GLU A 49 10.30 -2.61 18.22
N PRO A 50 10.87 -1.54 18.80
CA PRO A 50 11.56 -0.50 18.04
C PRO A 50 12.70 -1.02 17.17
N ASP A 51 13.43 -2.04 17.63
CA ASP A 51 14.57 -2.62 16.90
C ASP A 51 14.14 -3.39 15.63
N ASN A 52 12.86 -3.78 15.53
CA ASN A 52 12.32 -4.42 14.34
C ASN A 52 11.94 -3.43 13.23
N ARG A 53 11.95 -2.13 13.54
CA ARG A 53 11.54 -1.09 12.59
C ARG A 53 12.63 -0.86 11.54
N PRO A 54 12.24 -0.66 10.28
CA PRO A 54 13.20 -0.37 9.23
C PRO A 54 13.80 1.02 9.42
N ASN A 55 15.02 1.20 8.94
CA ASN A 55 15.57 2.53 8.76
C ASN A 55 14.94 3.20 7.52
N ILE A 56 15.08 4.52 7.43
CA ILE A 56 14.45 5.29 6.35
C ILE A 56 14.92 4.88 4.95
N PHE A 57 16.17 4.42 4.79
CA PHE A 57 16.68 3.97 3.49
C PHE A 57 16.01 2.68 3.03
N GLN A 58 15.80 1.73 3.94
CA GLN A 58 15.03 0.51 3.63
C GLN A 58 13.61 0.83 3.18
N VAL A 59 12.93 1.76 3.87
CA VAL A 59 11.58 2.20 3.50
C VAL A 59 11.57 2.83 2.11
N VAL A 60 12.53 3.71 1.81
CA VAL A 60 12.67 4.35 0.49
C VAL A 60 12.89 3.32 -0.61
N ASP A 61 13.77 2.35 -0.39
CA ASP A 61 14.06 1.30 -1.37
C ASP A 61 12.84 0.41 -1.64
N TRP A 62 12.10 0.03 -0.59
CA TRP A 62 10.86 -0.74 -0.75
C TRP A 62 9.79 0.05 -1.49
N LEU A 63 9.61 1.33 -1.17
CA LEU A 63 8.63 2.19 -1.86
C LEU A 63 8.99 2.35 -3.35
N ARG A 64 10.28 2.53 -3.68
CA ARG A 64 10.75 2.57 -5.08
C ARG A 64 10.43 1.28 -5.81
N ALA A 65 10.71 0.13 -5.19
CA ALA A 65 10.40 -1.17 -5.78
C ALA A 65 8.90 -1.34 -6.08
N ILE A 66 8.01 -0.82 -5.22
CA ILE A 66 6.56 -0.82 -5.49
C ILE A 66 6.23 0.01 -6.73
N VAL A 67 6.74 1.25 -6.81
CA VAL A 67 6.46 2.15 -7.94
C VAL A 67 6.95 1.55 -9.25
N THR A 68 8.20 1.05 -9.28
CA THR A 68 8.77 0.43 -10.47
C THR A 68 7.99 -0.79 -10.93
N ASN A 69 7.51 -1.64 -10.01
CA ASN A 69 6.67 -2.79 -10.39
C ASN A 69 5.32 -2.36 -10.97
N ILE A 70 4.74 -1.26 -10.48
CA ILE A 70 3.48 -0.72 -11.01
C ILE A 70 3.70 -0.20 -12.44
N ASP A 71 4.78 0.54 -12.68
CA ASP A 71 5.10 1.07 -14.01
C ASP A 71 5.24 -0.06 -15.05
N VAL A 72 5.98 -1.13 -14.70
CA VAL A 72 6.14 -2.31 -15.56
C VAL A 72 4.79 -3.00 -15.84
N ILE A 73 3.94 -3.17 -14.82
CA ILE A 73 2.61 -3.79 -15.01
C ILE A 73 1.73 -2.94 -15.92
N ILE A 74 1.80 -1.60 -15.81
CA ILE A 74 1.04 -0.70 -16.69
C ILE A 74 1.51 -0.85 -18.14
N GLU A 75 2.83 -0.84 -18.37
CA GLU A 75 3.41 -1.04 -19.70
C GLU A 75 2.97 -2.39 -20.31
N GLU A 76 3.03 -3.48 -19.52
CA GLU A 76 2.57 -4.81 -19.96
C GLU A 76 1.08 -4.85 -20.31
N ILE A 77 0.24 -4.17 -19.52
CA ILE A 77 -1.21 -4.08 -19.79
C ILE A 77 -1.45 -3.29 -21.08
N GLU A 78 -0.79 -2.15 -21.25
CA GLU A 78 -0.91 -1.32 -22.45
C GLU A 78 -0.52 -2.09 -23.72
N ASP A 79 0.58 -2.84 -23.67
CA ASP A 79 1.01 -3.72 -24.74
C ASP A 79 -0.06 -4.79 -25.07
N GLN A 80 -0.59 -5.48 -24.06
CA GLN A 80 -1.62 -6.51 -24.26
C GLN A 80 -2.93 -5.95 -24.87
N GLN A 81 -3.34 -4.74 -24.48
CA GLN A 81 -4.51 -4.07 -25.05
C GLN A 81 -4.27 -3.65 -26.52
N LEU A 82 -3.03 -3.36 -26.91
CA LEU A 82 -2.69 -3.03 -28.30
C LEU A 82 -2.83 -4.25 -29.22
N PHE A 83 -2.38 -5.44 -28.77
CA PHE A 83 -2.49 -6.67 -29.54
C PHE A 83 -3.94 -7.20 -29.65
N GLY A 84 -4.75 -7.03 -28.60
CA GLY A 84 -6.17 -7.45 -28.63
C GLY A 84 -7.04 -6.67 -29.62
N ASN A 85 -6.64 -5.45 -29.99
CA ASN A 85 -7.36 -4.60 -30.95
C ASN A 85 -6.95 -4.84 -32.42
N GLN A 86 -5.96 -5.70 -32.70
CA GLN A 86 -5.53 -6.01 -34.07
C GLN A 86 -6.29 -7.22 -34.66
N GLU A 87 -6.80 -8.15 -33.86
CA GLU A 87 -7.49 -9.36 -34.35
C GLU A 87 -8.95 -9.15 -34.82
N LEU A 88 -9.60 -8.02 -34.51
CA LEU A 88 -10.98 -7.72 -34.98
C LEU A 88 -11.03 -6.97 -36.32
N ASN A 89 -9.88 -6.66 -36.91
CA ASN A 89 -9.77 -5.79 -38.08
C ASN A 89 -9.55 -6.59 -39.39
N GLU A 90 -9.33 -7.90 -39.28
CA GLU A 90 -9.13 -8.81 -40.41
C GLU A 90 -10.26 -9.85 -40.49
N ALA A 91 -11.50 -9.38 -40.67
CA ALA A 91 -12.56 -10.23 -41.21
C ALA A 91 -12.48 -10.19 -42.76
N PRO A 92 -12.38 -11.33 -43.47
CA PRO A 92 -12.31 -11.32 -44.93
C PRO A 92 -13.64 -10.80 -45.52
N ILE A 93 -13.54 -9.91 -46.51
CA ILE A 93 -14.64 -9.37 -47.32
C ILE A 93 -15.30 -10.47 -48.15
#